data_AF-A0A536HMW9-F1
#
_entry.id   AF-A0A536HMW9-F1
#
_cell.length_a   1.000
_cell.length_b   1.000
_cell.length_c   1.000
_cell.angle_alpha   90.00
_cell.angle_beta   90.00
_cell.angle_gamma   90.00
#
_symmetry.space_group_name_H-M   'P 1'
#
loop_
_entity.id
_entity.type
_entity.pdbx_description
1 polymer ?
#
loop_
_entity_poly.entity_id
_entity_poly.type
_entity_poly.pdbx_seq_one_letter_code
_entity_poly.pdbx_strand_id
1 'polypeptide(L)'
;MISFELSDEQKEIRDWVHSFAEKEIRPVAHEYDESEEFPWPIVKKAAEVGLYGTEFLQQTYGDGTGIMPALVAEELTWGCAGIALAIQGTG
;
A
#
# COMPACT_ATOMS: atom_id res chain seq x y z
N MET A 1 7.58 11.99 27.91
CA MET A 1 8.54 12.13 26.80
C MET A 1 7.80 11.63 25.56
N ILE A 2 7.73 12.41 24.48
CA ILE A 2 7.04 11.99 23.24
C ILE A 2 8.01 11.10 22.46
N SER A 3 7.53 9.93 21.99
CA SER A 3 8.27 9.04 21.09
C SER A 3 7.72 9.16 19.67
N PHE A 4 8.59 9.06 18.68
CA PHE A 4 8.25 9.02 17.25
C PHE A 4 8.51 7.63 16.65
N GLU A 5 8.83 6.65 17.49
CA GLU A 5 9.03 5.28 17.03
C GLU A 5 7.69 4.65 16.65
N LEU A 6 7.69 3.94 15.53
CA LEU A 6 6.54 3.15 15.12
C LEU A 6 6.29 2.00 16.11
N SER A 7 5.03 1.68 16.32
CA SER A 7 4.63 0.44 16.99
C SER A 7 5.06 -0.79 16.18
N ASP A 8 5.11 -1.95 16.81
CA ASP A 8 5.47 -3.18 16.09
C ASP A 8 4.45 -3.54 15.02
N GLU A 9 3.16 -3.31 15.28
CA GLU A 9 2.09 -3.44 14.28
C GLU A 9 2.28 -2.48 13.08
N GLN A 10 2.66 -1.22 13.35
CA GLN A 10 2.96 -0.25 12.28
C GLN A 10 4.16 -0.68 11.43
N LYS A 11 5.19 -1.25 12.05
CA LYS A 11 6.36 -1.78 11.32
C LYS A 11 5.97 -3.00 10.48
N GLU A 12 5.20 -3.94 11.04
CA GLU A 12 4.77 -5.14 10.31
C GLU A 12 3.95 -4.79 9.07
N ILE A 13 2.95 -3.91 9.21
CA ILE A 13 2.13 -3.48 8.07
C ILE A 13 2.96 -2.72 7.05
N ARG A 14 3.80 -1.77 7.49
CA ARG A 14 4.72 -1.04 6.59
C ARG A 14 5.59 -2.02 5.80
N ASP A 15 6.26 -2.96 6.46
CA ASP A 15 7.21 -3.88 5.82
C ASP A 15 6.50 -4.83 4.85
N TRP A 16 5.28 -5.24 5.19
CA TRP A 16 4.43 -6.05 4.32
C TRP A 16 3.99 -5.29 3.07
N VAL A 17 3.48 -4.05 3.22
CA VAL A 17 3.07 -3.20 2.09
C VAL A 17 4.28 -2.83 1.23
N HIS A 18 5.43 -2.52 1.83
CA HIS A 18 6.68 -2.27 1.12
C HIS A 18 7.08 -3.46 0.25
N SER A 19 7.00 -4.67 0.81
CA SER A 19 7.31 -5.91 0.08
C SER A 19 6.39 -6.11 -1.12
N PHE A 20 5.11 -5.74 -1.02
CA PHE A 20 4.18 -5.77 -2.15
C PHE A 20 4.57 -4.71 -3.20
N ALA A 21 4.86 -3.48 -2.78
CA ALA A 21 5.27 -2.41 -3.67
C ALA A 21 6.57 -2.74 -4.43
N GLU A 22 7.57 -3.30 -3.75
CA GLU A 22 8.84 -3.74 -4.34
C GLU A 22 8.67 -4.85 -5.37
N LYS A 23 7.87 -5.86 -5.06
CA LYS A 23 7.76 -7.08 -5.90
C LYS A 23 6.75 -6.94 -7.03
N GLU A 24 5.68 -6.18 -6.82
CA GLU A 24 4.52 -6.18 -7.70
C GLU A 24 4.31 -4.83 -8.41
N ILE A 25 4.64 -3.71 -7.77
CA ILE A 25 4.38 -2.38 -8.34
C ILE A 25 5.62 -1.86 -9.07
N ARG A 26 6.75 -1.79 -8.39
CA ARG A 26 7.98 -1.14 -8.89
C ARG A 26 8.49 -1.73 -10.22
N PRO A 27 8.47 -3.07 -10.46
CA PRO A 27 9.02 -3.64 -11.69
C PRO A 27 8.23 -3.27 -12.94
N VAL A 28 6.93 -2.96 -12.81
CA VAL A 28 6.02 -2.65 -13.92
C VAL A 28 5.68 -1.16 -14.01
N ALA A 29 6.19 -0.34 -13.09
CA ALA A 29 5.83 1.07 -12.96
C ALA A 29 6.05 1.87 -14.25
N HIS A 30 7.20 1.69 -14.90
CA HIS A 30 7.54 2.41 -16.14
C HIS A 30 6.66 2.02 -17.32
N GLU A 31 6.33 0.72 -17.44
CA GLU A 31 5.48 0.23 -18.53
C GLU A 31 4.06 0.78 -18.42
N TYR A 32 3.52 0.87 -17.21
CA TYR A 32 2.20 1.46 -16.98
C TYR A 32 2.19 2.98 -17.11
N ASP A 33 3.30 3.66 -16.81
CA ASP A 33 3.44 5.10 -17.05
C ASP A 33 3.47 5.42 -18.56
N GLU A 34 4.23 4.66 -19.36
CA GLU A 34 4.31 4.88 -20.81
C GLU A 34 3.04 4.47 -21.56
N SER A 35 2.40 3.37 -21.16
CA SER A 35 1.22 2.83 -21.86
C SER A 35 -0.09 3.51 -21.47
N GLU A 36 -0.12 4.20 -20.32
CA GLU A 36 -1.32 4.79 -19.71
C GLU A 36 -2.47 3.77 -19.49
N GLU A 37 -2.16 2.47 -19.50
CA GLU A 37 -3.14 1.42 -19.27
C GLU A 37 -3.48 1.27 -17.78
N PHE A 38 -4.71 0.86 -17.49
CA PHE A 38 -5.11 0.61 -16.11
C PHE A 38 -4.49 -0.71 -15.58
N PRO A 39 -3.82 -0.73 -14.41
CA PRO A 39 -3.05 -1.86 -13.92
C PRO A 39 -3.93 -2.93 -13.24
N TRP A 40 -4.94 -3.44 -13.94
CA TRP A 40 -5.85 -4.49 -13.44
C TRP A 40 -5.15 -5.71 -12.85
N PRO A 41 -4.05 -6.23 -13.41
CA PRO A 41 -3.33 -7.36 -12.81
C PRO A 41 -2.83 -7.04 -11.40
N ILE A 42 -2.31 -5.83 -11.18
CA ILE A 42 -1.77 -5.40 -9.89
C ILE A 42 -2.90 -5.14 -8.89
N VAL A 43 -3.99 -4.50 -9.32
CA VAL A 43 -5.19 -4.28 -8.47
C VAL A 43 -5.79 -5.60 -8.01
N LYS A 44 -5.91 -6.59 -8.90
CA LYS A 44 -6.40 -7.93 -8.53
C LYS A 44 -5.46 -8.60 -7.53
N LYS A 45 -4.15 -8.49 -7.74
CA LYS A 45 -3.16 -9.05 -6.81
C LYS A 45 -3.19 -8.37 -5.45
N ALA A 46 -3.39 -7.06 -5.40
CA ALA A 46 -3.62 -6.32 -4.16
C ALA A 46 -4.83 -6.88 -3.39
N ALA A 47 -5.89 -7.25 -4.10
CA ALA A 47 -7.05 -7.91 -3.50
C ALA A 47 -6.76 -9.31 -2.98
N GLU A 48 -6.04 -10.12 -3.77
CA GLU A 48 -5.65 -11.47 -3.39
C GLU A 48 -4.76 -11.51 -2.13
N VAL A 49 -3.86 -10.52 -1.97
CA VAL A 49 -3.01 -10.44 -0.77
C VAL A 49 -3.73 -9.82 0.43
N GLY A 50 -4.92 -9.26 0.24
CA GLY A 50 -5.75 -8.76 1.34
C GLY A 50 -5.69 -7.25 1.60
N LEU A 51 -5.14 -6.44 0.69
CA LEU A 51 -5.11 -4.97 0.83
C LEU A 51 -6.50 -4.30 0.77
N TYR A 52 -7.55 -5.05 0.42
CA TYR A 52 -8.95 -4.62 0.55
C TYR A 52 -9.72 -5.37 1.64
N GLY A 53 -9.04 -6.26 2.38
CA GLY A 53 -9.65 -7.09 3.40
C GLY A 53 -10.14 -6.27 4.59
N THR A 54 -11.23 -6.71 5.20
CA THR A 54 -11.79 -6.04 6.40
C THR A 54 -10.79 -5.96 7.55
N GLU A 55 -9.95 -6.99 7.69
CA GLU A 55 -8.88 -7.02 8.70
C GLU A 55 -7.84 -5.92 8.45
N PHE A 56 -7.35 -5.81 7.22
CA PHE A 56 -6.41 -4.76 6.83
C PHE A 56 -6.99 -3.35 7.02
N LEU A 57 -8.25 -3.14 6.61
CA LEU A 57 -8.93 -1.86 6.81
C LEU A 57 -9.09 -1.54 8.30
N GLN A 58 -9.41 -2.53 9.13
CA GLN A 58 -9.52 -2.33 10.58
C GLN A 58 -8.17 -1.99 11.21
N GLN A 59 -7.08 -2.65 10.80
CA GLN A 59 -5.73 -2.33 11.29
C GLN A 59 -5.26 -0.94 10.81
N THR A 60 -5.57 -0.59 9.56
CA THR A 60 -5.16 0.67 8.95
C THR A 60 -5.91 1.87 9.54
N TYR A 61 -7.23 1.76 9.71
CA TYR A 61 -8.07 2.88 10.17
C TYR A 61 -8.41 2.82 11.67
N GLY A 62 -8.13 1.70 12.34
CA GLY A 62 -8.28 1.54 13.79
C GLY A 62 -7.05 1.96 14.59
N ASP A 63 -5.95 2.35 13.92
CA ASP A 63 -4.75 2.88 14.57
C ASP A 63 -5.08 4.13 15.41
N GLY A 64 -4.89 4.01 16.72
CA GLY A 64 -5.16 5.10 17.67
C GLY A 64 -4.26 6.33 17.48
N THR A 65 -3.15 6.20 16.75
CA THR A 65 -2.29 7.34 16.38
C THR A 65 -2.70 8.00 15.06
N GLY A 66 -3.44 7.29 14.21
CA GLY A 66 -3.90 7.75 12.90
C GLY A 66 -2.82 7.85 11.82
N ILE A 67 -1.60 7.34 12.05
CA ILE A 67 -0.50 7.43 11.08
C ILE A 67 -0.47 6.24 10.11
N MET A 68 -1.06 5.11 10.49
CA MET A 68 -1.05 3.89 9.66
C MET A 68 -1.54 4.10 8.22
N PRO A 69 -2.62 4.86 7.93
CA PRO A 69 -3.03 5.11 6.55
C PRO A 69 -1.95 5.85 5.73
N ALA A 70 -1.21 6.77 6.36
CA ALA A 70 -0.13 7.49 5.71
C ALA A 70 1.06 6.57 5.42
N LEU A 71 1.41 5.67 6.34
CA LEU A 71 2.47 4.67 6.13
C LEU A 71 2.13 3.73 4.97
N VAL A 72 0.90 3.21 4.93
CA VAL A 72 0.42 2.36 3.81
C VAL A 72 0.52 3.12 2.48
N ALA A 73 0.04 4.37 2.44
CA ALA A 73 0.07 5.17 1.23
C ALA A 73 1.50 5.48 0.78
N GLU A 74 2.41 5.80 1.71
CA GLU A 74 3.83 6.03 1.44
C GLU A 74 4.47 4.80 0.78
N GLU A 75 4.27 3.61 1.34
CA GLU A 75 4.89 2.39 0.82
C GLU A 75 4.35 1.99 -0.56
N LEU A 76 3.04 2.12 -0.80
CA LEU A 76 2.48 1.87 -2.13
C LEU A 76 3.00 2.88 -3.17
N THR A 77 3.05 4.16 -2.79
CA THR A 77 3.51 5.24 -3.68
C THR A 77 5.01 5.18 -3.95
N TRP A 78 5.81 4.62 -3.03
CA TRP A 78 7.21 4.29 -3.28
C TRP A 78 7.38 3.36 -4.49
N GLY A 79 6.47 2.40 -4.66
CA GLY A 79 6.41 1.54 -5.84
C GLY A 79 6.10 2.34 -7.11
N CYS A 80 4.91 2.96 -7.14
CA CYS A 80 4.48 3.88 -8.19
C CYS A 80 3.23 4.64 -7.73
N ALA A 81 3.25 5.97 -7.79
CA ALA A 81 2.12 6.80 -7.37
C ALA A 81 0.83 6.54 -8.17
N GLY A 82 0.92 6.33 -9.49
CA GLY A 82 -0.24 6.07 -10.34
C GLY A 82 -0.92 4.74 -10.01
N ILE A 83 -0.13 3.67 -9.87
CA ILE A 83 -0.65 2.35 -9.50
C ILE A 83 -1.17 2.35 -8.06
N ALA A 84 -0.50 3.04 -7.13
CA ALA A 84 -0.97 3.19 -5.76
C ALA A 84 -2.33 3.91 -5.69
N LEU A 85 -2.54 4.92 -6.52
CA LEU A 85 -3.82 5.61 -6.64
C LEU A 85 -4.89 4.69 -7.24
N ALA A 86 -4.55 3.87 -8.25
CA ALA A 86 -5.46 2.88 -8.81
C ALA A 86 -5.91 1.86 -7.76
N ILE A 87 -4.99 1.37 -6.92
CA ILE A 87 -5.31 0.47 -5.80
C ILE A 87 -6.27 1.17 -4.83
N GLN A 88 -5.91 2.35 -4.33
CA GLN A 88 -6.72 3.08 -3.35
C GLN A 88 -8.08 3.56 -3.89
N GLY A 89 -8.18 3.86 -5.19
CA GLY A 89 -9.40 4.34 -5.82
C GLY A 89 -10.40 3.25 -6.21
N THR A 90 -9.97 1.98 -6.17
CA THR A 90 -10.83 0.82 -6.50
C THR A 90 -11.32 0.05 -5.27
N GLY A 91 -10.90 0.46 -4.08
CA GLY A 91 -11.29 -0.10 -2.78
C GLY A 91 -12.07 0.87 -1.92
#